data_AF-A0AAU5K7Q9-F1
#
_entry.id   AF-A0AAU5K7Q9-F1
#
_cell.length_a   1.000
_cell.length_b   1.000
_cell.length_c   1.000
_cell.angle_alpha   90.00
_cell.angle_beta   90.00
_cell.angle_gamma   90.00
#
_symmetry.space_group_name_H-M   'P 1'
#
loop_
_entity.id
_entity.type
_entity.pdbx_description
1 polymer ?
#
loop_
_entity_poly.entity_id
_entity_poly.type
_entity_poly.pdbx_seq_one_letter_code
_entity_poly.pdbx_strand_id
1 'polypeptide(L)'
;MDRETVLRARMKLLSTDRPVLHGPDALWVYRVLAQVSPAAYGSKLAVVLLRLSDSHRLRELPDARRGLLEEALAVAKALDAADPYRDMVLSWALRALRWEETPVPAEKPGAPADRLH
;
A
#
# COMPACT_ATOMS: atom_id res chain seq x y z
N MET A 1 18.34 13.20 2.01
CA MET A 1 17.76 12.89 0.69
C MET A 1 18.61 13.56 -0.37
N ASP A 2 19.09 12.81 -1.34
CA ASP A 2 19.92 13.34 -2.44
C ASP A 2 19.08 14.15 -3.43
N ARG A 3 19.57 15.35 -3.78
CA ARG A 3 18.95 16.24 -4.78
C ARG A 3 18.80 15.54 -6.13
N GLU A 4 19.75 14.69 -6.49
CA GLU A 4 19.72 13.89 -7.72
C GLU A 4 18.55 12.89 -7.74
N THR A 5 18.28 12.24 -6.60
CA THR A 5 17.18 11.28 -6.46
C THR A 5 15.83 11.96 -6.67
N VAL A 6 15.65 13.16 -6.11
CA VAL A 6 14.44 13.96 -6.31
C VAL A 6 14.28 14.38 -7.78
N LEU A 7 15.37 14.79 -8.43
CA LEU A 7 15.35 15.16 -9.85
C LEU A 7 15.01 13.96 -10.74
N ARG A 8 15.57 12.78 -10.48
CA ARG A 8 15.22 11.54 -11.19
C ARG A 8 13.75 11.17 -10.99
N ALA A 9 13.23 11.29 -9.77
CA ALA A 9 11.81 11.02 -9.49
C ALA A 9 10.88 11.99 -10.26
N ARG A 10 11.21 13.29 -10.27
CA ARG A 10 10.48 14.29 -11.05
C ARG A 10 10.55 14.02 -12.55
N MET A 11 11.73 13.72 -13.07
CA MET A 11 11.94 13.41 -14.48
C MET A 11 11.11 12.18 -14.90
N LYS A 12 11.10 11.12 -14.08
CA LYS A 12 10.31 9.91 -14.34
C LYS A 12 8.80 10.21 -14.36
N LEU A 13 8.32 11.03 -13.42
CA LEU A 13 6.91 11.47 -13.40
C LEU A 13 6.55 12.24 -14.68
N LEU A 14 7.38 13.21 -15.06
CA LEU A 14 7.17 14.04 -16.25
C LEU A 14 7.29 13.25 -17.55
N SER A 15 8.17 12.25 -17.61
CA SER A 15 8.40 11.41 -18.79
C SER A 15 7.25 10.45 -19.09
N THR A 16 6.32 10.23 -18.16
CA THR A 16 5.25 9.23 -18.35
C THR A 16 4.02 9.81 -19.05
N ASP A 17 3.98 11.12 -19.29
CA ASP A 17 2.85 11.87 -19.90
C ASP A 17 1.48 11.57 -19.28
N ARG A 18 1.47 11.03 -18.05
CA ARG A 18 0.26 10.66 -17.31
C ARG A 18 0.16 11.48 -16.03
N PRO A 19 -1.07 11.85 -15.63
CA PRO A 19 -1.29 12.61 -14.40
C PRO A 19 -0.90 11.83 -13.14
N VAL A 20 -0.88 10.49 -13.20
CA VAL A 20 -0.44 9.62 -12.11
C VAL A 20 0.43 8.48 -12.64
N LEU A 21 1.62 8.32 -12.04
CA LEU A 21 2.51 7.20 -12.33
C LEU A 21 1.93 5.92 -11.71
N HIS A 22 1.89 4.84 -12.48
CA HIS A 22 1.45 3.53 -12.03
C HIS A 22 2.55 2.50 -12.28
N GLY A 23 2.60 1.46 -11.46
CA GLY A 23 3.57 0.36 -11.59
C GLY A 23 4.67 0.37 -10.52
N PRO A 24 5.73 -0.44 -10.71
CA PRO A 24 6.76 -0.68 -9.68
C PRO A 24 7.54 0.59 -9.33
N ASP A 25 7.79 1.45 -10.32
CA ASP A 25 8.52 2.71 -10.13
C ASP A 25 7.67 3.78 -9.42
N ALA A 26 6.34 3.66 -9.44
CA ALA A 26 5.44 4.66 -8.86
C ALA A 26 5.67 4.81 -7.35
N LEU A 27 5.86 3.69 -6.65
CA LEU A 27 6.10 3.69 -5.22
C LEU A 27 7.36 4.48 -4.86
N TRP A 28 8.46 4.18 -5.55
CA TRP A 28 9.73 4.87 -5.32
C TRP A 28 9.62 6.36 -5.63
N VAL A 29 9.03 6.72 -6.77
CA VAL A 29 8.84 8.14 -7.17
C VAL A 29 8.03 8.89 -6.14
N TYR A 30 6.85 8.38 -5.74
CA TYR A 30 5.99 9.09 -4.80
C TYR A 30 6.54 9.09 -3.37
N ARG A 31 7.30 8.07 -2.93
CA ARG A 31 8.02 8.11 -1.65
C ARG A 31 9.06 9.25 -1.62
N VAL A 32 9.87 9.37 -2.66
CA VAL A 32 10.89 10.43 -2.78
C VAL A 32 10.22 11.81 -2.82
N LEU A 33 9.16 11.96 -3.61
CA LEU A 33 8.45 13.24 -3.73
C LEU A 33 7.69 13.63 -2.46
N ALA A 34 7.09 12.67 -1.76
CA ALA A 34 6.40 12.91 -0.49
C ALA A 34 7.35 13.35 0.62
N GLN A 35 8.62 12.96 0.61
CA GLN A 35 9.60 13.47 1.58
C GLN A 35 9.92 14.96 1.37
N VAL A 36 9.86 15.45 0.12
CA VAL A 36 10.13 16.85 -0.20
C VAL A 36 8.87 17.70 -0.04
N SER A 37 7.71 17.15 -0.41
CA SER A 37 6.43 17.86 -0.33
C SER A 37 5.30 16.89 0.04
N PRO A 38 5.15 16.57 1.34
CA PRO A 38 4.13 15.64 1.81
C PRO A 38 2.72 16.09 1.44
N ALA A 39 2.44 17.40 1.53
CA ALA A 39 1.14 17.97 1.20
C ALA A 39 0.74 17.83 -0.29
N ALA A 40 1.72 17.78 -1.21
CA ALA A 40 1.46 17.72 -2.65
C ALA A 40 1.43 16.30 -3.21
N TYR A 41 2.16 15.38 -2.56
CA TYR A 41 2.37 14.02 -3.07
C TYR A 41 1.95 12.92 -2.10
N GLY A 42 1.63 13.24 -0.84
CA GLY A 42 1.23 12.27 0.17
C GLY A 42 -0.03 11.50 -0.21
N SER A 43 -1.07 12.19 -0.69
CA SER A 43 -2.33 11.54 -1.10
C SER A 43 -2.11 10.62 -2.32
N LYS A 44 -1.22 11.01 -3.24
CA LYS A 44 -0.82 10.17 -4.38
C LYS A 44 -0.04 8.94 -3.93
N LEU A 45 0.89 9.10 -2.98
CA LEU A 45 1.63 7.99 -2.37
C LEU A 45 0.68 7.00 -1.68
N ALA A 46 -0.26 7.51 -0.88
CA ALA A 46 -1.25 6.71 -0.17
C ALA A 46 -2.11 5.88 -1.13
N VAL A 47 -2.57 6.47 -2.24
CA VAL A 47 -3.33 5.76 -3.29
C VAL A 47 -2.50 4.70 -4.00
N VAL A 48 -1.22 4.97 -4.27
CA VAL A 48 -0.33 3.98 -4.91
C VAL A 48 -0.07 2.79 -4.00
N LEU A 49 0.20 3.04 -2.71
CA LEU A 49 0.34 1.98 -1.70
C LEU A 49 -0.92 1.11 -1.64
N LEU A 50 -2.10 1.73 -1.63
CA LEU A 50 -3.38 1.04 -1.62
C LEU A 50 -3.53 0.11 -2.83
N ARG A 51 -3.31 0.63 -4.04
CA ARG A 51 -3.42 -0.15 -5.28
C ARG A 51 -2.42 -1.30 -5.34
N LEU A 52 -1.21 -1.10 -4.81
CA LEU A 52 -0.22 -2.17 -4.73
C LEU A 52 -0.70 -3.26 -3.75
N SER A 53 -1.20 -2.88 -2.58
CA SER A 53 -1.71 -3.85 -1.58
C SER A 53 -2.91 -4.69 -2.07
N ASP A 54 -3.65 -4.23 -3.08
CA ASP A 54 -4.72 -4.99 -3.74
C ASP A 54 -4.26 -5.81 -4.95
N SER A 55 -3.00 -5.67 -5.37
CA SER A 55 -2.45 -6.40 -6.50
C SER A 55 -2.45 -7.91 -6.23
N HIS A 56 -2.83 -8.70 -7.24
CA HIS A 56 -2.84 -10.16 -7.16
C HIS A 56 -1.52 -10.77 -6.68
N ARG A 57 -0.38 -10.16 -7.03
CA ARG A 57 0.95 -10.64 -6.59
C ARG A 57 1.16 -10.58 -5.08
N LEU A 58 0.46 -9.66 -4.40
CA LEU A 58 0.59 -9.44 -2.96
C LEU A 58 -0.53 -10.15 -2.17
N ARG A 59 -1.53 -10.74 -2.84
CA ARG A 59 -2.52 -11.59 -2.18
C ARG A 59 -1.90 -12.85 -1.57
N GLU A 60 -0.82 -13.35 -2.16
CA GLU A 60 -0.10 -14.53 -1.69
C GLU A 60 1.03 -14.19 -0.69
N LEU A 61 1.24 -12.90 -0.41
CA LEU A 61 2.32 -12.40 0.46
C LEU A 61 1.74 -11.47 1.54
N PRO A 62 1.08 -12.04 2.57
CA PRO A 62 0.35 -11.25 3.57
C PRO A 62 1.25 -10.26 4.32
N ASP A 63 2.50 -10.64 4.65
CA ASP A 63 3.43 -9.73 5.34
C ASP A 63 3.81 -8.51 4.48
N ALA A 64 4.07 -8.73 3.19
CA ALA A 64 4.40 -7.64 2.26
C ALA A 64 3.21 -6.71 2.05
N ARG A 65 2.00 -7.29 1.96
CA ARG A 65 0.74 -6.54 1.87
C ARG A 65 0.49 -5.71 3.12
N ARG A 66 0.70 -6.29 4.31
CA ARG A 66 0.60 -5.60 5.60
C ARG A 66 1.53 -4.39 5.68
N GLY A 67 2.80 -4.56 5.30
CA GLY A 67 3.76 -3.45 5.32
C GLY A 67 3.32 -2.27 4.44
N LEU A 68 2.75 -2.56 3.26
CA LEU A 68 2.19 -1.51 2.38
C LEU A 68 0.97 -0.82 2.99
N LEU A 69 0.13 -1.58 3.70
CA LEU A 69 -1.06 -1.07 4.38
C LEU A 69 -0.73 -0.17 5.56
N GLU A 70 0.24 -0.59 6.38
CA GLU A 70 0.73 0.19 7.51
C GLU A 70 1.35 1.52 7.06
N GLU A 71 2.14 1.48 5.99
CA GLU A 71 2.69 2.70 5.39
C GLU A 71 1.59 3.59 4.82
N ALA A 72 0.60 3.03 4.12
CA ALA A 72 -0.53 3.80 3.60
C ALA A 72 -1.30 4.49 4.73
N LEU A 73 -1.49 3.79 5.85
CA LEU A 73 -2.14 4.31 7.04
C LEU A 73 -1.32 5.45 7.66
N ALA A 74 0.00 5.31 7.77
CA ALA A 74 0.89 6.35 8.29
C ALA A 74 0.86 7.61 7.42
N VAL A 75 0.92 7.45 6.09
CA VAL A 75 0.82 8.56 5.14
C VAL A 75 -0.54 9.23 5.25
N ALA A 76 -1.64 8.47 5.24
CA ALA A 76 -2.99 9.03 5.34
C ALA A 76 -3.24 9.78 6.66
N LYS A 77 -2.70 9.30 7.78
CA LYS A 77 -2.76 10.01 9.07
C LYS A 77 -2.04 11.36 9.03
N ALA A 78 -0.99 11.48 8.24
CA ALA A 78 -0.22 12.71 8.06
C ALA A 78 -0.81 13.67 7.00
N LEU A 79 -1.83 13.25 6.24
CA LEU A 79 -2.54 14.14 5.30
C LEU A 79 -3.40 15.16 6.04
N ASP A 80 -3.79 16.23 5.36
CA ASP A 80 -4.77 17.16 5.91
C ASP A 80 -6.17 16.49 6.04
N ALA A 81 -6.98 16.94 7.00
CA ALA A 81 -8.35 16.45 7.16
C ALA A 81 -9.26 16.83 5.97
N ALA A 82 -8.93 17.90 5.24
CA ALA A 82 -9.63 18.30 4.03
C ALA A 82 -9.27 17.44 2.80
N ASP A 83 -8.28 16.56 2.90
CA ASP A 83 -7.89 15.70 1.78
C ASP A 83 -8.93 14.58 1.57
N PRO A 84 -9.60 14.53 0.42
CA PRO A 84 -10.66 13.54 0.17
C PRO A 84 -10.13 12.10 0.12
N TYR A 85 -8.83 11.89 -0.11
CA TYR A 85 -8.22 10.57 -0.13
C TYR A 85 -7.85 10.07 1.27
N ARG A 86 -7.78 10.95 2.27
CA ARG A 86 -7.46 10.58 3.66
C ARG A 86 -8.44 9.54 4.19
N ASP A 87 -9.74 9.84 4.21
CA ASP A 87 -10.76 8.94 4.75
C ASP A 87 -10.87 7.63 3.96
N MET A 88 -10.77 7.72 2.63
CA MET A 88 -10.77 6.55 1.77
C MET A 88 -9.60 5.60 2.09
N VAL A 89 -8.38 6.13 2.21
CA VAL A 89 -7.20 5.29 2.52
C VAL A 89 -7.27 4.76 3.94
N LEU A 90 -7.65 5.59 4.93
CA LEU A 90 -7.79 5.15 6.32
C LEU A 90 -8.81 4.02 6.45
N SER A 91 -10.00 4.19 5.86
CA SER A 91 -11.06 3.19 5.92
C SER A 91 -10.65 1.86 5.29
N TRP A 92 -10.00 1.88 4.13
CA TRP A 92 -9.54 0.67 3.45
C TRP A 92 -8.39 0.00 4.19
N ALA A 93 -7.37 0.77 4.61
CA ALA A 93 -6.22 0.22 5.33
C ALA A 93 -6.63 -0.43 6.65
N LEU A 94 -7.47 0.26 7.45
CA LEU A 94 -7.99 -0.30 8.70
C LEU A 94 -8.87 -1.52 8.46
N ARG A 95 -9.69 -1.50 7.40
CA ARG A 95 -10.49 -2.66 7.03
C ARG A 95 -9.54 -3.82 6.70
N ALA A 96 -8.64 -3.67 5.76
CA ALA A 96 -7.74 -4.72 5.27
C ALA A 96 -6.87 -5.32 6.38
N LEU A 97 -6.31 -4.49 7.28
CA LEU A 97 -5.55 -4.97 8.44
C LEU A 97 -6.41 -5.83 9.37
N ARG A 98 -7.67 -5.44 9.63
CA ARG A 98 -8.60 -6.28 10.42
C ARG A 98 -8.92 -7.64 9.78
N TRP A 99 -8.98 -7.72 8.46
CA TRP A 99 -9.17 -9.01 7.76
C TRP A 99 -7.92 -9.90 7.81
N GLU A 100 -6.75 -9.32 8.03
CA GLU A 100 -5.52 -10.08 8.26
C GLU A 100 -5.34 -10.46 9.73
N GLU A 101 -5.97 -9.74 10.65
CA GLU A 101 -6.02 -10.05 12.08
C GLU A 101 -7.05 -11.12 12.42
N THR A 102 -8.05 -11.37 11.57
CA THR A 102 -8.90 -12.56 11.76
C THR A 102 -8.05 -13.80 11.49
N PRO A 103 -7.71 -14.60 12.51
CA PRO A 103 -7.13 -15.90 12.25
C PRO A 103 -8.18 -16.67 11.45
N VAL A 104 -7.82 -17.15 10.27
CA VAL A 104 -8.51 -18.31 9.70
C VAL A 104 -8.53 -19.33 10.84
N PRO A 105 -9.69 -19.80 11.32
CA PRO A 105 -9.69 -20.83 12.33
C PRO A 105 -8.89 -21.98 11.74
N ALA A 106 -7.75 -22.29 12.37
CA ALA A 106 -6.90 -23.38 11.97
C ALA A 106 -7.79 -24.62 11.87
N GLU A 107 -8.11 -25.05 10.65
CA GLU A 107 -8.63 -26.39 10.43
C GLU A 107 -7.61 -27.32 11.08
N LYS A 108 -8.05 -27.98 12.13
CA LYS A 108 -7.20 -28.91 12.88
C LYS A 108 -6.74 -30.01 11.92
N PRO A 109 -5.45 -30.33 11.87
CA PRO A 109 -4.97 -31.39 11.01
C PRO A 109 -5.40 -32.74 11.59
N GLY A 110 -6.08 -33.54 10.76
CA GLY A 110 -6.14 -35.00 10.81
C GLY A 110 -6.66 -35.67 12.09
N ALA A 111 -7.82 -36.32 12.00
CA ALA A 111 -8.06 -37.56 12.73
C ALA A 111 -8.24 -38.69 11.70
N PRO A 112 -7.44 -39.78 11.76
CA PRO A 112 -7.53 -40.90 10.85
C PRO A 112 -8.58 -41.92 11.33
N ALA A 113 -9.29 -42.53 10.38
CA ALA A 113 -9.94 -43.83 10.51
C ALA A 113 -10.47 -44.19 9.11
N ASP A 114 -9.72 -44.88 8.25
CA ASP A 114 -9.42 -46.30 8.40
C ASP A 114 -10.35 -47.00 9.40
N ARG A 115 -11.54 -47.35 8.93
CA ARG A 115 -12.35 -48.38 9.56
C ARG A 115 -13.07 -49.17 8.48
N LEU A 116 -12.38 -50.21 8.05
CA LEU A 116 -12.95 -51.43 7.49
C LEU A 116 -14.17 -51.88 8.33
N HIS A 117 -15.35 -51.90 7.72
CA HIS A 117 -16.37 -52.93 7.93
C HIS A 117 -17.30 -52.99 6.73
#